data_AF-A0A101HQX2-F1
#
_entry.id   AF-A0A101HQX2-F1
#
_cell.length_a   1.000
_cell.length_b   1.000
_cell.length_c   1.000
_cell.angle_alpha   90.00
_cell.angle_beta   90.00
_cell.angle_gamma   90.00
#
_symmetry.space_group_name_H-M   'P 1'
#
loop_
_entity.id
_entity.type
_entity.pdbx_description
1 polymer ?
#
loop_
_entity_poly.entity_id
_entity_poly.type
_entity_poly.pdbx_seq_one_letter_code
_entity_poly.pdbx_strand_id
1 'polypeptide(L)'
;SCWNAGIREEGSPAGIILGKEDSGKVTLNDVLTGMGRRKELKSLVEGPLPKDERLLQILESCRLAPSSMNRQPWRFNVQNGDLYIWTKGNVIGGGHWIDLGIVLSHAYITALEFFSKVSIEKAARDKYRVIMS
;
A
#
# COMPACT_ATOMS: atom_id res chain seq x y z
N SER A 1 -1.75 -15.72 -2.25
CA SER A 1 -3.08 -15.18 -1.85
C SER A 1 -3.55 -14.18 -2.90
N CYS A 2 -4.85 -13.88 -2.98
CA CYS A 2 -5.40 -12.90 -3.94
C CYS A 2 -6.55 -12.10 -3.32
N TRP A 3 -6.50 -10.77 -3.47
CA TRP A 3 -7.62 -9.88 -3.14
C TRP A 3 -8.64 -9.91 -4.29
N ASN A 4 -9.86 -10.33 -3.99
CA ASN A 4 -10.90 -10.57 -4.99
C ASN A 4 -12.18 -9.78 -4.66
N ALA A 5 -12.53 -8.83 -5.52
CA ALA A 5 -13.77 -8.04 -5.42
C ALA A 5 -15.01 -8.74 -6.03
N GLY A 6 -14.83 -9.90 -6.67
CA GLY A 6 -15.88 -10.71 -7.25
C GLY A 6 -16.49 -11.74 -6.29
N ILE A 7 -15.88 -11.98 -5.13
CA ILE A 7 -16.54 -12.72 -4.04
C ILE A 7 -17.67 -11.84 -3.51
N ARG A 8 -18.91 -12.29 -3.71
CA ARG A 8 -20.11 -11.55 -3.30
C ARG A 8 -20.63 -12.16 -2.02
N GLU A 9 -20.15 -11.64 -0.90
CA GLU A 9 -20.73 -11.84 0.41
C GLU A 9 -21.37 -10.51 0.85
N GLU A 10 -22.58 -10.57 1.39
CA GLU A 10 -23.33 -9.36 1.74
C GLU A 10 -22.56 -8.52 2.75
N GLY A 11 -22.41 -7.23 2.47
CA GLY A 11 -21.64 -6.30 3.31
C GLY A 11 -20.11 -6.44 3.22
N SER A 12 -19.57 -7.43 2.49
CA SER A 12 -18.13 -7.59 2.31
C SER A 12 -17.63 -6.76 1.12
N PRO A 13 -16.66 -5.84 1.32
CA PRO A 13 -16.13 -5.04 0.21
C PRO A 13 -15.11 -5.80 -0.65
N ALA A 14 -14.51 -6.88 -0.14
CA ALA A 14 -13.59 -7.76 -0.86
C ALA A 14 -13.34 -9.05 -0.07
N GLY A 15 -13.09 -10.16 -0.78
CA GLY A 15 -12.59 -11.41 -0.19
C GLY A 15 -11.09 -11.60 -0.40
N ILE A 16 -10.43 -12.35 0.50
CA ILE A 16 -9.05 -12.80 0.32
C ILE A 16 -9.04 -14.30 0.08
N ILE A 17 -8.59 -14.70 -1.10
CA ILE A 17 -8.46 -16.12 -1.46
C ILE A 17 -7.06 -16.60 -1.09
N LEU A 18 -7.00 -17.73 -0.39
CA LEU A 18 -5.78 -18.45 -0.04
C LEU A 18 -5.79 -19.81 -0.74
N GLY A 19 -4.62 -20.25 -1.20
CA GLY A 19 -4.50 -21.50 -1.94
C GLY A 19 -3.06 -21.73 -2.41
N LYS A 20 -2.80 -22.95 -2.88
CA LYS A 20 -1.51 -23.32 -3.49
C LYS A 20 -1.39 -22.63 -4.84
N GLU A 21 -0.22 -22.05 -5.11
CA GLU A 21 0.09 -21.47 -6.41
C GLU A 21 0.14 -22.58 -7.48
N ASP A 22 -0.54 -22.36 -8.60
CA ASP A 22 -0.40 -23.18 -9.80
C ASP A 22 0.58 -22.46 -10.73
N SER A 23 1.86 -22.86 -10.67
CA SER A 23 3.01 -22.14 -11.21
C SER A 23 3.15 -22.16 -12.74
N GLY A 24 2.11 -22.57 -13.46
CA GLY A 24 2.23 -22.96 -14.87
C GLY A 24 1.97 -21.89 -15.93
N LYS A 25 1.15 -20.86 -15.68
CA LYS A 25 0.71 -19.95 -16.76
C LYS A 25 0.42 -18.53 -16.26
N VAL A 26 1.15 -17.56 -16.82
CA VAL A 26 0.72 -16.16 -16.81
C VAL A 26 -0.64 -16.09 -17.50
N THR A 27 -1.66 -15.64 -16.78
CA THR A 27 -3.03 -15.54 -17.27
C THR A 27 -3.27 -14.20 -17.96
N LEU A 28 -4.32 -14.10 -18.79
CA LEU A 28 -4.73 -12.83 -19.39
C LEU A 28 -5.03 -11.75 -18.33
N ASN A 29 -5.54 -12.14 -17.16
CA ASN A 29 -5.77 -11.23 -16.04
C ASN A 29 -4.47 -10.66 -15.48
N ASP A 30 -3.39 -11.44 -15.43
CA ASP A 30 -2.10 -10.99 -14.92
C ASP A 30 -1.51 -9.90 -15.82
N VAL A 31 -1.68 -10.04 -17.14
CA VAL A 31 -1.29 -9.02 -18.12
C VAL A 31 -2.16 -7.77 -17.99
N LEU A 32 -3.48 -7.93 -17.94
CA LEU A 32 -4.43 -6.81 -17.86
C LEU A 32 -4.27 -5.99 -16.57
N THR A 33 -3.98 -6.66 -15.46
CA THR A 33 -3.74 -6.02 -14.16
C THR A 33 -2.30 -5.51 -14.01
N GLY A 34 -1.40 -5.84 -14.94
CA GLY A 34 0.03 -5.53 -14.83
C GLY A 34 0.65 -6.17 -13.59
N MET A 35 0.28 -7.41 -13.28
CA MET A 35 0.80 -8.16 -12.14
C MET A 35 2.33 -8.11 -12.10
N GLY A 36 2.89 -7.93 -10.90
CA GLY A 36 4.33 -7.77 -10.68
C GLY A 36 4.91 -6.41 -11.05
N ARG A 37 4.19 -5.55 -11.81
CA ARG A 37 4.67 -4.19 -12.11
C ARG A 37 4.37 -3.25 -10.95
N ARG A 38 5.33 -2.38 -10.65
CA ARG A 38 5.20 -1.30 -9.66
C ARG A 38 5.72 0.00 -10.23
N LYS A 39 5.08 1.11 -9.85
CA LYS A 39 5.55 2.46 -10.16
C LYS A 39 6.91 2.67 -9.50
N GLU A 40 7.71 3.56 -10.08
CA GLU A 40 8.96 4.02 -9.50
C GLU A 40 8.72 4.68 -8.15
N LEU A 41 9.54 4.38 -7.12
CA LEU A 41 9.33 4.90 -5.78
C LEU A 41 9.30 6.44 -5.76
N LYS A 42 10.21 7.08 -6.49
CA LYS A 42 10.28 8.55 -6.63
C LYS A 42 8.99 9.18 -7.17
N SER A 43 8.15 8.44 -7.89
CA SER A 43 6.88 8.95 -8.43
C SER A 43 5.73 8.91 -7.41
N LEU A 44 5.94 8.20 -6.30
CA LEU A 44 4.98 8.01 -5.21
C LEU A 44 5.29 8.91 -4.01
N VAL A 45 6.53 9.36 -3.88
CA VAL A 45 6.99 10.23 -2.78
C VAL A 45 6.88 11.70 -3.21
N GLU A 46 6.20 12.51 -2.40
CA GLU A 46 6.27 13.97 -2.50
C GLU A 46 7.49 14.48 -1.74
N GLY A 47 8.38 15.21 -2.42
CA GLY A 47 9.65 15.68 -1.87
C GLY A 47 10.82 14.73 -2.17
N PRO A 48 12.00 15.01 -1.59
CA PRO A 48 13.18 14.16 -1.77
C PRO A 48 12.98 12.80 -1.10
N LEU A 49 13.59 11.75 -1.68
CA LEU A 49 13.69 10.47 -1.00
C LEU A 49 14.54 10.62 0.28
N PRO A 50 14.16 9.94 1.39
CA PRO A 50 14.96 9.97 2.60
C PRO A 50 16.33 9.34 2.35
N LYS A 51 17.35 9.84 3.05
CA LYS A 51 18.69 9.21 3.06
C LYS A 51 18.79 8.05 4.04
N ASP A 52 17.88 7.99 5.02
CA ASP A 52 17.82 6.90 6.00
C ASP A 52 17.34 5.62 5.31
N GLU A 53 18.20 4.60 5.30
CA GLU A 53 17.93 3.31 4.67
C GLU A 53 16.72 2.59 5.28
N ARG A 54 16.45 2.78 6.57
CA ARG A 54 15.28 2.18 7.24
C ARG A 54 13.99 2.74 6.65
N LEU A 55 13.94 4.06 6.45
CA LEU A 55 12.80 4.73 5.82
C LEU A 55 12.65 4.35 4.34
N LEU A 56 13.77 4.16 3.62
CA LEU A 56 13.74 3.64 2.25
C LEU A 56 13.16 2.22 2.18
N GLN A 57 13.54 1.33 3.10
CA GLN A 57 13.02 -0.03 3.16
C GLN A 57 11.52 -0.07 3.51
N ILE A 58 11.07 0.80 4.43
CA ILE A 58 9.64 0.96 4.73
C ILE A 58 8.87 1.43 3.49
N LEU A 59 9.40 2.43 2.77
CA LEU A 59 8.79 2.94 1.54
C LEU A 59 8.74 1.90 0.42
N GLU A 60 9.79 1.09 0.27
CA GLU A 60 9.80 -0.03 -0.68
C GLU A 60 8.78 -1.11 -0.31
N SER A 61 8.67 -1.46 0.97
CA SER A 61 7.63 -2.37 1.47
C SER A 61 6.22 -1.85 1.14
N CYS A 62 5.98 -0.56 1.35
CA CYS A 62 4.73 0.10 0.96
C CYS A 62 4.49 0.04 -0.55
N ARG A 63 5.53 0.24 -1.37
CA ARG A 63 5.43 0.18 -2.84
C ARG A 63 5.06 -1.22 -3.31
N LEU A 64 5.51 -2.26 -2.63
CA LEU A 64 5.22 -3.66 -2.98
C LEU A 64 3.81 -4.11 -2.58
N ALA A 65 3.11 -3.37 -1.73
CA ALA A 65 1.74 -3.67 -1.30
C ALA A 65 0.80 -3.97 -2.50
N PRO A 66 -0.17 -4.89 -2.34
CA PRO A 66 -1.20 -5.12 -3.36
C PRO A 66 -2.18 -3.94 -3.41
N SER A 67 -2.81 -3.74 -4.58
CA SER A 67 -3.90 -2.77 -4.74
C SER A 67 -4.91 -3.21 -5.79
N SER A 68 -6.14 -2.72 -5.66
CA SER A 68 -7.21 -2.94 -6.64
C SER A 68 -6.76 -2.52 -8.04
N MET A 69 -6.81 -3.47 -8.99
CA MET A 69 -6.34 -3.31 -10.38
C MET A 69 -4.90 -2.78 -10.49
N ASN A 70 -4.06 -3.06 -9.49
CA ASN A 70 -2.68 -2.58 -9.39
C ASN A 70 -2.54 -1.05 -9.54
N ARG A 71 -3.56 -0.29 -9.16
CA ARG A 71 -3.59 1.16 -9.35
C ARG A 71 -2.52 1.89 -8.55
N GLN A 72 -2.05 1.30 -7.44
CA GLN A 72 -1.06 1.89 -6.55
C GLN A 72 -1.41 3.36 -6.23
N PRO A 73 -2.58 3.59 -5.58
CA PRO A 73 -3.16 4.91 -5.44
C PRO A 73 -2.47 5.75 -4.36
N TRP A 74 -1.60 5.13 -3.55
CA TRP A 74 -0.93 5.76 -2.43
C TRP A 74 0.07 6.84 -2.85
N ARG A 75 0.28 7.78 -1.93
CA ARG A 75 1.34 8.78 -1.94
C ARG A 75 1.96 8.85 -0.56
N PHE A 76 3.24 9.20 -0.56
CA PHE A 76 4.07 9.21 0.61
C PHE A 76 4.74 10.56 0.78
N ASN A 77 5.00 10.93 2.02
CA ASN A 77 5.87 12.04 2.34
C ASN A 77 6.53 11.77 3.69
N VAL A 78 7.83 12.03 3.77
CA VAL A 78 8.60 11.83 4.99
C VAL A 78 8.87 13.20 5.60
N GLN A 79 8.48 13.40 6.86
CA GLN A 79 8.75 14.63 7.59
C GLN A 79 9.19 14.30 9.02
N ASN A 80 10.29 14.89 9.46
CA ASN A 80 10.80 14.76 10.83
C ASN A 80 10.94 13.30 11.32
N GLY A 81 11.31 12.39 10.41
CA GLY A 81 11.45 10.95 10.72
C GLY A 81 10.17 10.14 10.57
N ASP A 82 9.00 10.77 10.46
CA ASP A 82 7.72 10.09 10.31
C ASP A 82 7.29 9.93 8.85
N LEU A 83 6.45 8.94 8.60
CA LEU A 83 5.92 8.64 7.28
C LEU A 83 4.44 9.01 7.18
N TYR A 84 4.11 9.90 6.27
CA TYR A 84 2.73 10.28 5.94
C TYR A 84 2.26 9.52 4.70
N ILE A 85 1.07 8.91 4.78
CA ILE A 85 0.49 8.09 3.71
C ILE A 85 -0.95 8.53 3.45
N TRP A 86 -1.31 8.69 2.17
CA TRP A 86 -2.68 8.94 1.75
C TRP A 86 -2.91 8.34 0.35
N THR A 87 -4.15 8.31 -0.12
CA THR A 87 -4.47 7.86 -1.49
C THR A 87 -5.00 8.99 -2.34
N LYS A 88 -4.71 8.97 -3.64
CA LYS A 88 -5.38 9.84 -4.61
C LYS A 88 -6.81 9.33 -4.82
N GLY A 89 -7.81 10.21 -4.75
CA GLY A 89 -9.21 9.83 -4.98
C GLY A 89 -9.46 9.29 -6.38
N ASN A 90 -10.52 8.48 -6.52
CA ASN A 90 -10.97 8.01 -7.82
C ASN A 90 -11.67 9.13 -8.61
N VAL A 91 -11.52 9.09 -9.93
CA VAL A 91 -12.19 10.02 -10.87
C VAL A 91 -13.73 9.90 -10.79
N ILE A 92 -14.24 8.73 -10.39
CA ILE A 92 -15.68 8.39 -10.34
C ILE A 92 -16.25 8.54 -8.91
N GLY A 93 -15.49 9.15 -7.99
CA GLY A 93 -15.88 9.22 -6.57
C GLY A 93 -15.59 7.92 -5.82
N GLY A 94 -15.33 8.03 -4.52
CA GLY A 94 -14.94 6.90 -3.66
C GLY A 94 -13.45 6.87 -3.31
N GLY A 95 -13.16 6.60 -2.04
CA GLY A 95 -11.79 6.50 -1.51
C GLY A 95 -11.21 5.10 -1.66
N HIS A 96 -9.89 5.00 -1.74
CA HIS A 96 -9.15 3.74 -1.78
C HIS A 96 -8.89 3.19 -0.37
N TRP A 97 -9.93 3.07 0.45
CA TRP A 97 -9.78 2.79 1.88
C TRP A 97 -9.15 1.43 2.18
N ILE A 98 -9.52 0.39 1.43
CA ILE A 98 -8.90 -0.93 1.57
C ILE A 98 -7.43 -0.86 1.14
N ASP A 99 -7.13 -0.27 -0.02
CA ASP A 99 -5.74 -0.13 -0.49
C ASP A 99 -4.90 0.70 0.50
N LEU A 100 -5.49 1.73 1.13
CA LEU A 100 -4.87 2.55 2.17
C LEU A 100 -4.56 1.71 3.42
N GLY A 101 -5.50 0.89 3.89
CA GLY A 101 -5.29 -0.01 5.02
C GLY A 101 -4.20 -1.04 4.75
N ILE A 102 -4.16 -1.62 3.55
CA ILE A 102 -3.13 -2.58 3.13
C ILE A 102 -1.75 -1.92 3.16
N VAL A 103 -1.58 -0.76 2.54
CA VAL A 103 -0.27 -0.08 2.51
C VAL A 103 0.16 0.41 3.90
N LEU A 104 -0.79 0.84 4.75
CA LEU A 104 -0.52 1.18 6.15
C LEU A 104 -0.03 -0.03 6.94
N SER A 105 -0.59 -1.22 6.71
CA SER A 105 -0.13 -2.45 7.35
C SER A 105 1.31 -2.79 6.96
N HIS A 106 1.67 -2.64 5.68
CA HIS A 106 3.05 -2.83 5.21
C HIS A 106 4.00 -1.83 5.89
N ALA A 107 3.61 -0.55 5.94
CA ALA A 107 4.39 0.49 6.60
C ALA A 107 4.63 0.17 8.08
N TYR A 108 3.56 -0.18 8.80
CA TYR A 108 3.59 -0.44 10.24
C TYR A 108 4.45 -1.65 10.58
N ILE A 109 4.25 -2.79 9.91
CA ILE A 109 5.02 -4.01 10.18
C ILE A 109 6.50 -3.80 9.86
N THR A 110 6.82 -3.21 8.72
CA THR A 110 8.22 -2.95 8.37
C THR A 110 8.86 -1.91 9.31
N ALA A 111 8.10 -0.93 9.80
CA ALA A 111 8.62 0.01 10.80
C ALA A 111 8.92 -0.66 12.15
N LEU A 112 8.12 -1.64 12.58
CA LEU A 112 8.36 -2.39 13.81
C LEU A 112 9.68 -3.18 13.80
N GLU A 113 10.23 -3.50 12.62
CA GLU A 113 11.54 -4.14 12.49
C GLU A 113 12.70 -3.18 12.84
N PHE A 114 12.49 -1.87 12.76
CA PHE A 114 13.54 -0.86 12.91
C PHE A 114 13.40 0.05 14.12
N PHE A 115 12.18 0.21 14.62
CA PHE A 115 11.85 1.19 15.66
C PHE A 115 11.19 0.50 16.85
N SER A 116 11.59 0.95 18.05
CA SER A 116 11.10 0.38 19.31
C SER A 116 9.62 0.69 19.57
N LYS A 117 9.13 1.81 19.03
CA LYS A 117 7.75 2.24 19.19
C LYS A 117 7.23 2.82 17.87
N VAL A 118 6.16 2.20 17.39
CA VAL A 118 5.46 2.59 16.17
C VAL A 118 3.98 2.77 16.47
N SER A 119 3.38 3.84 15.96
CA SER A 119 1.92 4.03 16.01
C SER A 119 1.40 4.64 14.71
N ILE A 120 0.11 4.46 14.45
CA ILE A 120 -0.58 5.08 13.32
C ILE A 120 -1.64 6.02 13.87
N GLU A 121 -1.64 7.27 13.39
CA GLU A 121 -2.69 8.24 13.68
C GLU A 121 -3.25 8.86 12.40
N LYS A 122 -4.48 9.35 12.50
CA LYS A 122 -5.10 10.13 11.43
C LYS A 122 -4.62 11.58 11.55
N ALA A 123 -3.78 12.03 10.63
CA ALA A 123 -3.20 13.37 10.67
C ALA A 123 -4.18 14.45 10.18
N ALA A 124 -4.75 14.26 8.99
CA ALA A 124 -5.75 15.19 8.42
C ALA A 124 -6.49 14.55 7.25
N ARG A 125 -7.81 14.72 7.17
CA ARG A 125 -8.66 14.14 6.10
C ARG A 125 -8.33 12.66 5.89
N ASP A 126 -7.77 12.29 4.74
CA ASP A 126 -7.49 10.90 4.35
C ASP A 126 -5.99 10.58 4.43
N LYS A 127 -5.24 11.45 5.12
CA LYS A 127 -3.81 11.31 5.38
C LYS A 127 -3.57 10.75 6.77
N TYR A 128 -2.82 9.67 6.82
CA TYR A 128 -2.40 8.98 8.02
C TYR A 128 -0.90 9.17 8.22
N ARG A 129 -0.47 9.18 9.47
CA ARG A 129 0.92 9.31 9.88
C ARG A 129 1.33 8.04 10.62
N VAL A 130 2.43 7.45 10.19
CA VAL A 130 3.15 6.40 10.89
C VAL A 130 4.25 7.08 11.69
N ILE A 131 4.09 7.11 13.00
CA ILE A 131 5.04 7.70 13.94
C ILE A 131 6.08 6.64 14.28
N MET A 132 7.37 6.99 14.18
CA MET A 132 8.48 6.06 14.38
C MET A 132 9.48 6.66 15.37
N SER A 133 9.56 6.07 16.57
CA SER A 133 10.43 6.52 17.67
C SER A 133 11.30 5.42 18.26
#